data_AF-A0A2R7LGN1-F1
#
_entry.id   AF-A0A2R7LGN1-F1
#
_cell.length_a   1.000
_cell.length_b   1.000
_cell.length_c   1.000
_cell.angle_alpha   90.00
_cell.angle_beta   90.00
_cell.angle_gamma   90.00
#
_symmetry.space_group_name_H-M   'P 1'
#
loop_
_entity.id
_entity.type
_entity.pdbx_description
1 polymer ?
#
loop_
_entity_poly.entity_id
_entity_poly.type
_entity_poly.pdbx_seq_one_letter_code
_entity_poly.pdbx_strand_id
1 'polypeptide(L)'
;MQSATVQDSASGKDADQSRANTRLFVYDIGKTATPTAPVAEYVVQLPVFRNKGDGAAPDKTAAQSEILALSDHQFLVLARDGNGRGGGATRPAVYRSVLLVETAWATNIAGSAFETSTLPVAPEGVLNPGVTPARQTELVNLINPVQLARFGLNLDNAAPTPLTLPEKFEALALVPALDPKAPNDAFLFIGSDNDFQTATGIVGGIPFDAGIKAADGTSAGDNDNLVLVYRLTLPGWSPSVRK
;
A
#
# COMPACT_ATOMS: atom_id res chain seq x y z
N MET A 1 -5.89 2.59 4.87
CA MET A 1 -5.65 1.29 4.17
C MET A 1 -6.95 0.77 3.56
N GLN A 2 -6.96 0.40 2.28
CA GLN A 2 -8.15 -0.10 1.57
C GLN A 2 -7.93 -1.52 1.01
N SER A 3 -8.98 -2.34 1.00
CA SER A 3 -9.02 -3.64 0.34
C SER A 3 -10.44 -3.86 -0.21
N ALA A 4 -10.78 -5.06 -0.70
CA ALA A 4 -12.13 -5.30 -1.23
C ALA A 4 -13.22 -4.98 -0.19
N THR A 5 -14.32 -4.40 -0.68
CA THR A 5 -15.55 -4.20 0.08
C THR A 5 -16.22 -5.54 0.39
N VAL A 6 -17.05 -5.58 1.43
CA VAL A 6 -17.69 -6.81 1.90
C VAL A 6 -18.42 -7.58 0.79
N GLN A 7 -19.08 -6.88 -0.14
CA GLN A 7 -19.80 -7.51 -1.26
C GLN A 7 -18.90 -8.38 -2.17
N ASP A 8 -17.62 -8.02 -2.29
CA ASP A 8 -16.63 -8.69 -3.15
C ASP A 8 -15.68 -9.58 -2.35
N SER A 9 -16.14 -10.05 -1.18
CA SER A 9 -15.36 -10.86 -0.25
C SER A 9 -16.25 -11.86 0.48
N ALA A 10 -15.66 -12.87 1.08
CA ALA A 10 -16.36 -13.75 2.00
C ALA A 10 -16.62 -13.03 3.33
N SER A 11 -17.75 -13.35 3.97
CA SER A 11 -18.10 -12.80 5.29
C SER A 11 -17.48 -13.62 6.42
N GLY A 12 -17.19 -12.97 7.55
CA GLY A 12 -16.72 -13.63 8.76
C GLY A 12 -15.33 -13.20 9.22
N LYS A 13 -14.96 -13.65 10.43
CA LYS A 13 -13.76 -13.21 11.16
C LYS A 13 -12.46 -13.72 10.53
N ASP A 14 -12.49 -14.85 9.83
CA ASP A 14 -11.32 -15.54 9.26
C ASP A 14 -11.36 -15.56 7.72
N ALA A 15 -11.95 -14.51 7.14
CA ALA A 15 -12.15 -14.35 5.71
C ALA A 15 -11.31 -13.21 5.11
N ASP A 16 -10.38 -12.62 5.87
CA ASP A 16 -9.64 -11.42 5.45
C ASP A 16 -8.86 -11.63 4.13
N GLN A 17 -8.33 -12.83 3.89
CA GLN A 17 -7.67 -13.21 2.64
C GLN A 17 -8.57 -13.14 1.40
N SER A 18 -9.89 -13.23 1.56
CA SER A 18 -10.85 -13.14 0.46
C SER A 18 -11.02 -11.70 -0.06
N ARG A 19 -10.47 -10.70 0.65
CA ARG A 19 -10.60 -9.27 0.33
C ARG A 19 -9.57 -8.80 -0.70
N ALA A 20 -9.02 -9.72 -1.49
CA ALA A 20 -7.96 -9.45 -2.45
C ALA A 20 -8.44 -8.66 -3.68
N ASN A 21 -9.69 -8.86 -4.13
CA ASN A 21 -10.22 -8.23 -5.35
C ASN A 21 -10.75 -6.82 -5.07
N THR A 22 -9.86 -5.83 -4.99
CA THR A 22 -10.25 -4.42 -4.79
C THR A 22 -10.63 -3.76 -6.12
N ARG A 23 -11.43 -2.69 -6.06
CA ARG A 23 -11.90 -1.95 -7.24
C ARG A 23 -11.12 -0.64 -7.39
N LEU A 24 -10.62 -0.37 -8.59
CA LEU A 24 -9.97 0.87 -8.98
C LEU A 24 -10.92 1.67 -9.86
N PHE A 25 -11.31 2.85 -9.39
CA PHE A 25 -12.19 3.75 -10.13
C PHE A 25 -11.37 4.88 -10.76
N VAL A 26 -11.61 5.14 -12.04
CA VAL A 26 -10.98 6.23 -12.80
C VAL A 26 -12.07 7.24 -13.15
N TYR A 27 -11.86 8.49 -12.73
CA TYR A 27 -12.78 9.60 -12.98
C TYR A 27 -12.11 10.66 -13.85
N ASP A 28 -12.79 11.12 -14.90
CA ASP A 28 -12.35 12.27 -15.71
C ASP A 28 -12.86 13.57 -15.07
N ILE A 29 -11.93 14.31 -14.46
CA ILE A 29 -12.19 15.62 -13.84
C ILE A 29 -11.90 16.79 -14.78
N GLY A 30 -11.51 16.56 -16.03
CA GLY A 30 -11.13 17.59 -16.98
C GLY A 30 -12.29 18.46 -17.44
N LYS A 31 -13.52 17.92 -17.40
CA LYS A 31 -14.76 18.64 -17.76
C LYS A 31 -15.52 19.18 -16.55
N THR A 32 -15.52 18.44 -15.44
CA THR A 32 -16.23 18.79 -14.20
C THR A 32 -15.42 18.31 -13.01
N ALA A 33 -15.33 19.12 -11.95
CA ALA A 33 -14.59 18.76 -10.74
C ALA A 33 -15.23 17.61 -9.93
N THR A 34 -16.51 17.34 -10.17
CA THR A 34 -17.29 16.31 -9.46
C THR A 34 -18.05 15.43 -10.45
N PRO A 35 -17.36 14.57 -11.22
CA PRO A 35 -18.01 13.63 -12.12
C PRO A 35 -18.90 12.66 -11.33
N THR A 36 -20.06 12.33 -11.87
CA THR A 36 -21.06 11.46 -11.20
C THR A 36 -20.88 9.97 -11.50
N ALA A 37 -20.01 9.63 -12.46
CA ALA A 37 -19.73 8.26 -12.86
C ALA A 37 -18.25 8.13 -13.28
N PRO A 38 -17.62 6.97 -13.04
CA PRO A 38 -16.28 6.70 -13.52
C PRO A 38 -16.25 6.57 -15.05
N VAL A 39 -15.14 6.97 -15.66
CA VAL A 39 -14.86 6.66 -17.08
C VAL A 39 -14.30 5.25 -17.26
N ALA A 40 -13.72 4.69 -16.20
CA ALA A 40 -13.35 3.28 -16.13
C ALA A 40 -13.37 2.76 -14.70
N GLU A 41 -13.64 1.46 -14.56
CA GLU A 41 -13.52 0.72 -13.31
C GLU A 41 -12.82 -0.59 -13.60
N TYR A 42 -11.83 -0.94 -12.78
CA TYR A 42 -11.03 -2.15 -12.94
C TYR A 42 -10.94 -2.92 -11.62
N VAL A 43 -10.70 -4.22 -11.70
CA VAL A 43 -10.34 -5.03 -10.52
C VAL A 43 -8.84 -5.09 -10.38
N VAL A 44 -8.30 -4.79 -9.20
CA VAL A 44 -6.89 -4.99 -8.82
C VAL A 44 -6.85 -6.09 -7.77
N GLN A 45 -6.00 -7.11 -7.97
CA GLN A 45 -5.85 -8.21 -7.04
C GLN A 45 -4.70 -7.95 -6.07
N LEU A 46 -5.01 -7.51 -4.86
CA LEU A 46 -4.01 -7.28 -3.82
C LEU A 46 -3.36 -8.60 -3.38
N PRO A 47 -2.06 -8.61 -3.06
CA PRO A 47 -1.38 -9.79 -2.55
C PRO A 47 -2.05 -10.33 -1.27
N VAL A 48 -2.04 -11.65 -1.11
CA VAL A 48 -2.43 -12.31 0.13
C VAL A 48 -1.20 -12.91 0.78
N PHE A 49 -1.18 -12.90 2.11
CA PHE A 49 -0.05 -13.38 2.89
C PHE A 49 -0.52 -14.09 4.15
N ARG A 50 0.41 -14.82 4.76
CA ARG A 50 0.22 -15.44 6.05
C ARG A 50 0.67 -14.48 7.15
N ASN A 51 -0.26 -13.92 7.91
CA ASN A 51 0.01 -12.83 8.85
C ASN A 51 0.97 -13.21 9.99
N LYS A 52 1.08 -14.49 10.32
CA LYS A 52 2.08 -15.00 11.28
C LYS A 52 3.48 -15.20 10.69
N GLY A 53 3.62 -15.22 9.36
CA GLY A 53 4.88 -15.53 8.70
C GLY A 53 5.37 -16.97 8.92
N ASP A 54 4.49 -17.89 9.32
CA ASP A 54 4.82 -19.28 9.71
C ASP A 54 4.79 -20.27 8.53
N GLY A 55 4.63 -19.78 7.30
CA GLY A 55 4.58 -20.62 6.08
C GLY A 55 3.26 -21.36 5.86
N ALA A 56 2.25 -21.20 6.73
CA ALA A 56 0.93 -21.75 6.50
C ALA A 56 0.16 -20.99 5.41
N ALA A 57 -1.05 -21.46 5.08
CA ALA A 57 -1.90 -20.84 4.07
C ALA A 57 -2.19 -19.34 4.38
N PRO A 58 -2.24 -18.47 3.36
CA PRO A 58 -2.57 -17.06 3.54
C PRO A 58 -3.91 -16.86 4.27
N ASP A 59 -3.92 -15.93 5.22
CA ASP A 59 -5.07 -15.58 6.05
C ASP A 59 -5.37 -14.07 6.05
N LYS A 60 -4.61 -13.30 5.26
CA LYS A 60 -4.76 -11.85 5.22
C LYS A 60 -4.44 -11.28 3.84
N THR A 61 -5.14 -10.22 3.46
CA THR A 61 -4.81 -9.38 2.30
C THR A 61 -3.85 -8.27 2.70
N ALA A 62 -2.80 -8.05 1.90
CA ALA A 62 -1.94 -6.88 2.00
C ALA A 62 -2.71 -5.66 1.47
N ALA A 63 -3.35 -4.94 2.39
CA ALA A 63 -4.18 -3.80 2.05
C ALA A 63 -3.36 -2.71 1.33
N GLN A 64 -4.01 -2.03 0.40
CA GLN A 64 -3.47 -0.84 -0.25
C GLN A 64 -3.36 0.29 0.78
N SER A 65 -2.18 0.90 0.84
CA SER A 65 -1.85 2.03 1.70
C SER A 65 -1.81 3.35 0.92
N GLU A 66 -1.29 3.32 -0.31
CA GLU A 66 -1.13 4.49 -1.16
C GLU A 66 -1.21 4.09 -2.64
N ILE A 67 -1.65 5.01 -3.49
CA ILE A 67 -1.69 4.89 -4.95
C ILE A 67 -1.10 6.14 -5.61
N LEU A 68 -0.23 5.95 -6.60
CA LEU A 68 0.36 7.04 -7.38
C LEU A 68 0.19 6.74 -8.87
N ALA A 69 -0.45 7.64 -9.62
CA ALA A 69 -0.60 7.49 -11.06
C ALA A 69 0.72 7.79 -11.81
N LEU A 70 1.07 6.92 -12.75
CA LEU A 70 2.20 7.09 -13.67
C LEU A 70 1.74 7.51 -15.07
N SER A 71 0.60 6.97 -15.50
CA SER A 71 -0.09 7.29 -16.76
C SER A 71 -1.59 7.01 -16.61
N ASP A 72 -2.35 7.14 -17.70
CA ASP A 72 -3.79 6.82 -17.71
C ASP A 72 -4.09 5.32 -17.47
N HIS A 73 -3.07 4.45 -17.56
CA HIS A 73 -3.21 2.99 -17.42
C HIS A 73 -2.19 2.35 -16.46
N GLN A 74 -1.23 3.13 -15.92
CA GLN A 74 -0.20 2.64 -15.02
C GLN A 74 -0.21 3.36 -13.68
N PHE A 75 -0.11 2.60 -12.60
CA PHE A 75 -0.15 3.09 -11.23
C PHE A 75 0.90 2.37 -10.38
N LEU A 76 1.45 3.07 -9.39
CA LEU A 76 2.11 2.46 -8.25
C LEU A 76 1.09 2.22 -7.14
N VAL A 77 1.08 1.04 -6.57
CA VAL A 77 0.25 0.67 -5.41
C VAL A 77 1.17 0.22 -4.30
N LEU A 78 1.16 0.92 -3.18
CA LEU A 78 1.83 0.46 -1.96
C LEU A 78 0.92 -0.52 -1.23
N ALA A 79 1.29 -1.79 -1.17
CA ALA A 79 0.55 -2.85 -0.48
C ALA A 79 1.40 -3.42 0.64
N ARG A 80 0.82 -3.54 1.84
CA ARG A 80 1.57 -3.99 3.03
C ARG A 80 0.74 -4.72 4.09
N ASP A 81 1.44 -5.45 4.95
CA ASP A 81 0.94 -5.96 6.22
C ASP A 81 0.79 -4.87 7.28
N GLY A 82 0.15 -5.18 8.41
CA GLY A 82 0.03 -4.29 9.58
C GLY A 82 0.94 -4.73 10.72
N ASN A 83 2.18 -5.11 10.43
CA ASN A 83 3.19 -5.48 11.41
C ASN A 83 4.29 -4.43 11.38
N GLY A 84 5.03 -4.17 12.45
CA GLY A 84 6.15 -3.20 12.46
C GLY A 84 6.24 -2.35 13.72
N ARG A 85 7.26 -1.48 13.78
CA ARG A 85 7.39 -0.48 14.84
C ARG A 85 6.16 0.42 14.88
N GLY A 86 5.58 0.60 16.07
CA GLY A 86 4.36 1.37 16.28
C GLY A 86 3.06 0.55 16.25
N GLY A 87 3.07 -0.65 15.67
CA GLY A 87 1.86 -1.48 15.50
C GLY A 87 1.45 -2.35 16.69
N GLY A 88 2.23 -2.34 17.78
CA GLY A 88 1.95 -3.08 19.03
C GLY A 88 2.01 -4.62 18.95
N ALA A 89 2.12 -5.19 17.75
CA ALA A 89 2.28 -6.62 17.53
C ALA A 89 3.75 -7.01 17.33
N THR A 90 4.18 -8.11 17.96
CA THR A 90 5.53 -8.67 17.81
C THR A 90 5.72 -9.55 16.57
N ARG A 91 4.70 -9.61 15.71
CA ARG A 91 4.72 -10.44 14.50
C ARG A 91 5.78 -9.92 13.52
N PRO A 92 6.46 -10.80 12.76
CA PRO A 92 7.41 -10.35 11.74
C PRO A 92 6.69 -9.53 10.65
N ALA A 93 7.41 -8.61 10.01
CA ALA A 93 6.96 -8.09 8.72
C ALA A 93 7.00 -9.24 7.69
N VAL A 94 5.91 -9.44 6.96
CA VAL A 94 5.70 -10.54 6.01
C VAL A 94 5.60 -10.04 4.58
N TYR A 95 4.95 -8.89 4.36
CA TYR A 95 4.73 -8.37 3.02
C TYR A 95 4.67 -6.84 3.03
N ARG A 96 5.57 -6.17 2.32
CA ARG A 96 5.50 -4.73 2.05
C ARG A 96 6.17 -4.40 0.73
N SER A 97 5.38 -3.99 -0.25
CA SER A 97 5.88 -3.77 -1.59
C SER A 97 5.18 -2.61 -2.28
N VAL A 98 5.92 -1.94 -3.16
CA VAL A 98 5.35 -1.11 -4.20
C VAL A 98 5.15 -1.98 -5.43
N LEU A 99 3.90 -2.07 -5.86
CA LEU A 99 3.47 -2.79 -7.06
C LEU A 99 3.33 -1.81 -8.22
N LEU A 100 3.83 -2.17 -9.39
CA LEU A 100 3.45 -1.52 -10.65
C LEU A 100 2.21 -2.23 -11.18
N VAL A 101 1.10 -1.51 -11.29
CA VAL A 101 -0.21 -1.98 -11.76
C VAL A 101 -0.50 -1.41 -13.14
N GLU A 102 -1.04 -2.25 -14.03
CA GLU A 102 -1.31 -1.97 -15.44
C GLU A 102 -2.75 -2.37 -15.80
N THR A 103 -3.54 -1.42 -16.31
CA THR A 103 -4.97 -1.60 -16.62
C THR A 103 -5.30 -1.71 -18.10
N ALA A 104 -4.35 -1.51 -19.03
CA ALA A 104 -4.61 -1.50 -20.47
C ALA A 104 -5.24 -2.80 -21.01
N TRP A 105 -5.04 -3.92 -20.30
CA TRP A 105 -5.57 -5.24 -20.66
C TRP A 105 -6.66 -5.75 -19.70
N ALA A 106 -7.03 -4.94 -18.70
CA ALA A 106 -8.05 -5.28 -17.74
C ALA A 106 -9.45 -5.06 -18.32
N THR A 107 -10.42 -5.86 -17.87
CA THR A 107 -11.82 -5.64 -18.22
C THR A 107 -12.30 -4.35 -17.55
N ASN A 108 -12.69 -3.36 -18.35
CA ASN A 108 -13.39 -2.18 -17.83
C ASN A 108 -14.82 -2.59 -17.46
N ILE A 109 -15.17 -2.49 -16.18
CA ILE A 109 -16.50 -2.84 -15.65
C ILE A 109 -17.40 -1.62 -15.40
N ALA A 110 -16.94 -0.39 -15.70
CA ALA A 110 -17.75 0.81 -15.56
C ALA A 110 -19.03 0.73 -16.41
N GLY A 111 -20.17 1.14 -15.85
CA GLY A 111 -21.48 1.07 -16.50
C GLY A 111 -22.03 -0.34 -16.69
N SER A 112 -21.31 -1.38 -16.23
CA SER A 112 -21.84 -2.75 -16.19
C SER A 112 -22.71 -2.97 -14.96
N ALA A 113 -23.40 -4.12 -14.91
CA ALA A 113 -24.15 -4.52 -13.73
C ALA A 113 -23.27 -4.61 -12.46
N PHE A 114 -21.95 -4.81 -12.58
CA PHE A 114 -21.06 -4.79 -11.41
C PHE A 114 -20.93 -3.41 -10.76
N GLU A 115 -21.14 -2.32 -11.51
CA GLU A 115 -21.06 -0.93 -11.03
C GLU A 115 -22.45 -0.35 -10.76
N THR A 116 -23.41 -0.58 -11.66
CA THR A 116 -24.74 0.05 -11.60
C THR A 116 -25.79 -0.74 -10.79
N SER A 117 -25.39 -1.83 -10.13
CA SER A 117 -26.31 -2.68 -9.36
C SER A 117 -25.63 -3.27 -8.11
N THR A 118 -26.32 -4.17 -7.41
CA THR A 118 -25.78 -4.88 -6.24
C THR A 118 -25.05 -6.18 -6.60
N LEU A 119 -24.73 -6.41 -7.89
CA LEU A 119 -24.04 -7.61 -8.34
C LEU A 119 -22.55 -7.54 -7.92
N PRO A 120 -22.06 -8.45 -7.07
CA PRO A 120 -20.64 -8.47 -6.74
C PRO A 120 -19.79 -8.93 -7.92
N VAL A 121 -18.61 -8.33 -8.08
CA VAL A 121 -17.63 -8.72 -9.09
C VAL A 121 -16.79 -9.92 -8.61
N ALA A 122 -16.66 -10.09 -7.30
CA ALA A 122 -15.95 -11.23 -6.70
C ALA A 122 -16.72 -11.83 -5.51
N PRO A 123 -17.90 -12.45 -5.71
CA PRO A 123 -18.65 -13.07 -4.62
C PRO A 123 -17.79 -14.07 -3.85
N GLU A 124 -17.83 -14.02 -2.50
CA GLU A 124 -16.99 -14.83 -1.61
C GLU A 124 -15.46 -14.70 -1.89
N GLY A 125 -15.04 -13.59 -2.51
CA GLY A 125 -13.66 -13.34 -2.92
C GLY A 125 -13.23 -14.06 -4.21
N VAL A 126 -14.16 -14.73 -4.91
CA VAL A 126 -13.88 -15.40 -6.18
C VAL A 126 -14.24 -14.48 -7.33
N LEU A 127 -13.23 -13.95 -8.03
CA LEU A 127 -13.43 -13.06 -9.17
C LEU A 127 -14.28 -13.72 -10.26
N ASN A 128 -15.26 -12.98 -10.78
CA ASN A 128 -16.07 -13.41 -11.90
C ASN A 128 -15.17 -13.83 -13.08
N PRO A 129 -15.36 -15.03 -13.67
CA PRO A 129 -14.46 -15.55 -14.70
C PRO A 129 -14.46 -14.74 -16.01
N GLY A 130 -15.46 -13.89 -16.24
CA GLY A 130 -15.51 -12.96 -17.36
C GLY A 130 -14.75 -11.65 -17.15
N VAL A 131 -14.19 -11.43 -15.95
CA VAL A 131 -13.45 -10.22 -15.59
C VAL A 131 -11.96 -10.53 -15.55
N THR A 132 -11.19 -9.87 -16.41
CA THR A 132 -9.73 -9.90 -16.38
C THR A 132 -9.24 -8.80 -15.44
N PRO A 133 -8.55 -9.12 -14.33
CA PRO A 133 -8.02 -8.11 -13.42
C PRO A 133 -6.82 -7.37 -14.03
N ALA A 134 -6.50 -6.20 -13.47
CA ALA A 134 -5.28 -5.47 -13.78
C ALA A 134 -4.05 -6.35 -13.54
N ARG A 135 -3.06 -6.21 -14.42
CA ARG A 135 -1.79 -6.89 -14.26
C ARG A 135 -0.96 -6.15 -13.23
N GLN A 136 -0.12 -6.86 -12.51
CA GLN A 136 0.78 -6.25 -11.56
C GLN A 136 2.14 -6.98 -11.51
N THR A 137 3.17 -6.24 -11.13
CA THR A 137 4.49 -6.78 -10.81
C THR A 137 5.03 -6.08 -9.56
N GLU A 138 5.81 -6.80 -8.75
CA GLU A 138 6.54 -6.18 -7.65
C GLU A 138 7.65 -5.29 -8.23
N LEU A 139 7.61 -4.00 -7.91
CA LEU A 139 8.60 -3.02 -8.33
C LEU A 139 9.66 -2.82 -7.25
N VAL A 140 9.23 -2.67 -5.99
CA VAL A 140 10.11 -2.48 -4.83
C VAL A 140 9.64 -3.35 -3.68
N ASN A 141 10.53 -4.18 -3.15
CA ASN A 141 10.33 -4.91 -1.89
C ASN A 141 10.97 -4.13 -0.74
N LEU A 142 10.15 -3.60 0.17
CA LEU A 142 10.60 -2.75 1.28
C LEU A 142 11.23 -3.55 2.42
N ILE A 143 10.96 -4.85 2.49
CA ILE A 143 11.46 -5.74 3.55
C ILE A 143 12.68 -6.55 3.12
N ASN A 144 13.39 -6.12 2.07
CA ASN A 144 14.63 -6.77 1.64
C ASN A 144 15.73 -6.57 2.69
N PRO A 145 16.15 -7.62 3.42
CA PRO A 145 17.08 -7.47 4.55
C PRO A 145 18.47 -6.99 4.11
N VAL A 146 18.90 -7.30 2.89
CA VAL A 146 20.19 -6.84 2.35
C VAL A 146 20.18 -5.34 2.13
N GLN A 147 19.08 -4.78 1.63
CA GLN A 147 18.97 -3.33 1.43
C GLN A 147 18.79 -2.59 2.76
N LEU A 148 17.97 -3.12 3.67
CA LEU A 148 17.75 -2.53 5.00
C LEU A 148 19.04 -2.47 5.83
N ALA A 149 19.84 -3.55 5.80
CA ALA A 149 21.09 -3.63 6.56
C ALA A 149 22.12 -2.55 6.16
N ARG A 150 22.06 -2.00 4.93
CA ARG A 150 22.93 -0.89 4.49
C ARG A 150 22.73 0.39 5.32
N PHE A 151 21.57 0.52 5.96
CA PHE A 151 21.20 1.66 6.80
C PHE A 151 21.02 1.27 8.27
N GLY A 152 21.40 0.04 8.66
CA GLY A 152 21.17 -0.48 10.00
C GLY A 152 19.71 -0.76 10.34
N LEU A 153 18.80 -0.71 9.35
CA LEU A 153 17.39 -0.99 9.55
C LEU A 153 17.16 -2.50 9.75
N ASN A 154 16.18 -2.84 10.59
CA ASN A 154 15.82 -4.22 10.91
C ASN A 154 14.29 -4.44 10.90
N LEU A 155 13.90 -5.72 10.98
CA LEU A 155 12.50 -6.16 11.01
C LEU A 155 12.13 -6.84 12.34
N ASP A 156 12.94 -6.65 13.38
CA ASP A 156 12.70 -7.25 14.70
C ASP A 156 11.64 -6.46 15.46
N ASN A 157 10.41 -6.94 15.39
CA ASN A 157 9.26 -6.33 16.06
C ASN A 157 9.08 -6.85 17.51
N ALA A 158 9.85 -7.87 17.94
CA ALA A 158 9.81 -8.35 19.32
C ALA A 158 10.61 -7.43 20.25
N ALA A 159 11.72 -6.89 19.74
CA ALA A 159 12.54 -5.88 20.42
C ALA A 159 12.69 -4.62 19.55
N PRO A 160 11.61 -3.84 19.36
CA PRO A 160 11.63 -2.72 18.43
C PRO A 160 12.56 -1.60 18.91
N THR A 161 13.44 -1.17 18.02
CA THR A 161 14.37 -0.04 18.20
C THR A 161 13.96 1.11 17.28
N PRO A 162 14.53 2.32 17.41
CA PRO A 162 14.35 3.39 16.42
C PRO A 162 14.75 3.00 14.99
N LEU A 163 15.56 1.95 14.81
CA LEU A 163 15.97 1.42 13.50
C LEU A 163 15.10 0.23 13.04
N THR A 164 14.05 -0.12 13.79
CA THR A 164 13.08 -1.13 13.36
C THR A 164 12.08 -0.48 12.40
N LEU A 165 11.82 -1.14 11.26
CA LEU A 165 11.00 -0.58 10.20
C LEU A 165 9.55 -0.29 10.69
N PRO A 166 9.00 0.93 10.48
CA PRO A 166 7.65 1.31 10.90
C PRO A 166 6.57 0.37 10.36
N GLU A 167 5.46 0.23 11.09
CA GLU A 167 4.30 -0.55 10.64
C GLU A 167 3.64 0.08 9.41
N LYS A 168 3.42 1.40 9.47
CA LYS A 168 2.66 2.12 8.46
C LYS A 168 3.57 2.87 7.51
N PHE A 169 3.47 2.50 6.24
CA PHE A 169 3.88 3.32 5.11
C PHE A 169 2.63 3.72 4.35
N GLU A 170 2.44 5.03 4.15
CA GLU A 170 1.20 5.62 3.62
C GLU A 170 1.47 6.85 2.73
N ALA A 171 2.68 6.96 2.18
CA ALA A 171 3.01 8.01 1.22
C ALA A 171 3.91 7.50 0.11
N LEU A 172 3.64 7.96 -1.12
CA LEU A 172 4.46 7.77 -2.31
C LEU A 172 4.64 9.11 -3.00
N ALA A 173 5.87 9.44 -3.41
CA ALA A 173 6.14 10.54 -4.32
C ALA A 173 7.22 10.15 -5.31
N LEU A 174 7.06 10.59 -6.55
CA LEU A 174 8.00 10.29 -7.64
C LEU A 174 8.49 11.59 -8.26
N VAL A 175 9.80 11.75 -8.35
CA VAL A 175 10.45 12.93 -8.97
C VAL A 175 11.58 12.49 -9.90
N PRO A 176 11.90 13.24 -10.96
CA PRO A 176 13.06 12.95 -11.80
C PRO A 176 14.36 12.92 -11.01
N ALA A 177 15.27 12.02 -11.36
CA ALA A 177 16.63 12.04 -10.82
C ALA A 177 17.48 13.19 -11.41
N LEU A 178 17.02 13.79 -12.51
CA LEU A 178 17.70 14.87 -13.25
C LEU A 178 19.14 14.52 -13.64
N ASP A 179 19.40 13.23 -13.91
CA ASP A 179 20.71 12.74 -14.35
C ASP A 179 20.74 12.64 -15.89
N PRO A 180 21.53 13.48 -16.59
CA PRO A 180 21.61 13.44 -18.05
C PRO A 180 22.12 12.10 -18.61
N LYS A 181 22.84 11.30 -17.81
CA LYS A 181 23.34 9.97 -18.20
C LYS A 181 22.31 8.87 -17.98
N ALA A 182 21.29 9.13 -17.17
CA ALA A 182 20.18 8.23 -16.89
C ALA A 182 18.86 9.01 -16.91
N PRO A 183 18.43 9.52 -18.07
CA PRO A 183 17.30 10.45 -18.17
C PRO A 183 15.95 9.82 -17.79
N ASN A 184 15.87 8.50 -17.77
CA ASN A 184 14.70 7.74 -17.35
C ASN A 184 14.72 7.41 -15.84
N ASP A 185 15.72 7.87 -15.09
CA ASP A 185 15.78 7.62 -13.66
C ASP A 185 14.90 8.60 -12.88
N ALA A 186 14.26 8.06 -11.85
CA ALA A 186 13.44 8.78 -10.91
C ALA A 186 13.80 8.38 -9.47
N PHE A 187 13.57 9.30 -8.52
CA PHE A 187 13.56 8.99 -7.11
C PHE A 187 12.13 8.72 -6.65
N LEU A 188 11.89 7.51 -6.17
CA LEU A 188 10.67 7.13 -5.46
C LEU A 188 10.90 7.34 -3.96
N PHE A 189 10.14 8.27 -3.38
CA PHE A 189 10.06 8.52 -1.95
C PHE A 189 8.90 7.73 -1.36
N ILE A 190 9.14 7.05 -0.24
CA ILE A 190 8.12 6.31 0.50
C ILE A 190 8.17 6.77 1.95
N GLY A 191 7.08 7.35 2.44
CA GLY A 191 6.97 7.90 3.78
C GLY A 191 6.17 7.00 4.73
N SER A 192 6.61 6.94 5.98
CA SER A 192 5.81 6.36 7.07
C SER A 192 4.78 7.33 7.62
N ASP A 193 3.67 6.80 8.11
CA ASP A 193 2.82 7.48 9.08
C ASP A 193 3.16 6.93 10.48
N ASN A 194 3.38 7.82 11.43
CA ASN A 194 3.81 7.44 12.78
C ASN A 194 2.69 7.50 13.83
N ASP A 195 1.44 7.77 13.41
CA ASP A 195 0.27 7.89 14.29
C ASP A 195 0.44 8.93 15.42
N PHE A 196 1.33 9.91 15.25
CA PHE A 196 1.74 10.84 16.30
C PHE A 196 2.23 10.16 17.59
N GLN A 197 2.78 8.94 17.50
CA GLN A 197 3.30 8.20 18.64
C GLN A 197 4.58 8.82 19.18
N THR A 198 4.45 9.64 20.22
CA THR A 198 5.55 10.28 20.95
C THR A 198 5.27 10.32 22.45
N ALA A 199 6.31 10.22 23.27
CA ALA A 199 6.21 10.30 24.72
C ALA A 199 5.96 11.72 25.26
N THR A 200 6.15 12.75 24.42
CA THR A 200 6.09 14.17 24.85
C THR A 200 5.20 15.03 23.94
N GLY A 201 4.15 14.43 23.40
CA GLY A 201 3.27 15.08 22.44
C GLY A 201 2.39 16.17 23.05
N ILE A 202 1.97 17.14 22.22
CA ILE A 202 1.04 18.22 22.59
C ILE A 202 0.01 18.40 21.45
N VAL A 203 -1.28 18.33 21.77
CA VAL A 203 -2.38 18.67 20.83
C VAL A 203 -3.28 19.70 21.49
N GLY A 204 -3.47 20.85 20.84
CA GLY A 204 -4.30 21.94 21.39
C GLY A 204 -3.83 22.47 22.74
N GLY A 205 -2.52 22.37 23.04
CA GLY A 205 -1.95 22.76 24.34
C GLY A 205 -2.07 21.69 25.44
N ILE A 206 -2.68 20.54 25.17
CA ILE A 206 -2.82 19.43 26.12
C ILE A 206 -1.68 18.43 25.88
N PRO A 207 -0.85 18.12 26.90
CA PRO A 207 0.22 17.14 26.78
C PRO A 207 -0.33 15.70 26.79
N PHE A 208 0.34 14.79 26.08
CA PHE A 208 0.07 13.36 26.09
C PHE A 208 1.37 12.52 25.96
N ASP A 209 1.33 11.28 26.43
CA ASP A 209 2.36 10.26 26.21
C ASP A 209 1.74 9.09 25.41
N ALA A 210 2.13 8.99 24.15
CA ALA A 210 1.85 7.87 23.25
C ALA A 210 3.14 7.21 22.75
N GLY A 211 4.22 7.26 23.55
CA GLY A 211 5.49 6.63 23.20
C GLY A 211 5.33 5.11 23.03
N ILE A 212 6.07 4.54 22.09
CA ILE A 212 6.01 3.10 21.80
C ILE A 212 6.46 2.32 23.03
N LYS A 213 5.79 1.21 23.31
CA LYS A 213 6.21 0.23 24.32
C LYS A 213 6.68 -1.07 23.65
N ALA A 214 7.68 -1.71 24.24
CA ALA A 214 8.08 -3.07 23.89
C ALA A 214 7.06 -4.09 24.40
N ALA A 215 7.23 -5.36 24.03
CA ALA A 215 6.31 -6.44 24.39
C ALA A 215 6.18 -6.65 25.91
N ASP A 216 7.23 -6.32 26.67
CA ASP A 216 7.26 -6.38 28.14
C ASP A 216 6.71 -5.12 28.82
N GLY A 217 6.21 -4.15 28.04
CA GLY A 217 5.65 -2.88 28.52
C GLY A 217 6.69 -1.79 28.78
N THR A 218 7.98 -2.05 28.60
CA THR A 218 9.03 -1.05 28.75
C THR A 218 8.97 0.00 27.63
N SER A 219 9.49 1.21 27.88
CA SER A 219 9.53 2.26 26.86
C SER A 219 10.48 1.88 25.72
N ALA A 220 9.99 1.96 24.49
CA ALA A 220 10.74 1.70 23.26
C ALA A 220 10.99 2.97 22.43
N GLY A 221 10.76 4.15 23.01
CA GLY A 221 10.98 5.46 22.39
C GLY A 221 9.84 5.94 21.48
N ASP A 222 10.11 7.01 20.75
CA ASP A 222 9.14 7.65 19.84
C ASP A 222 9.11 6.97 18.47
N ASN A 223 7.98 7.07 17.77
CA ASN A 223 7.88 6.59 16.40
C ASN A 223 8.31 7.71 15.45
N ASP A 224 9.60 7.76 15.09
CA ASP A 224 10.08 8.77 14.15
C ASP A 224 9.56 8.50 12.74
N ASN A 225 9.28 9.57 11.99
CA ASN A 225 8.94 9.45 10.57
C ASN A 225 10.17 9.00 9.78
N LEU A 226 10.01 7.91 9.03
CA LEU A 226 11.00 7.37 8.11
C LEU A 226 10.62 7.70 6.67
N VAL A 227 11.59 8.17 5.90
CA VAL A 227 11.47 8.32 4.44
C VAL A 227 12.50 7.42 3.78
N LEU A 228 12.02 6.44 3.01
CA LEU A 228 12.86 5.61 2.15
C LEU A 228 12.95 6.24 0.76
N VAL A 229 14.14 6.24 0.17
CA VAL A 229 14.37 6.80 -1.16
C VAL A 229 15.01 5.74 -2.06
N TYR A 230 14.32 5.41 -3.14
CA TYR A 230 14.79 4.46 -4.15
C TYR A 230 15.06 5.20 -5.45
N ARG A 231 16.23 4.96 -6.06
CA ARG A 231 16.49 5.38 -7.44
C ARG A 231 16.07 4.25 -8.38
N LEU A 232 15.12 4.52 -9.25
CA LEU A 232 14.52 3.55 -10.17
C LEU A 232 14.70 4.04 -11.60
N THR A 233 14.90 3.13 -12.54
CA THR A 233 14.77 3.44 -13.98
C THR A 233 13.34 3.14 -14.41
N LEU A 234 12.61 4.15 -14.89
CA LEU A 234 11.22 4.06 -15.34
C LEU A 234 11.11 4.54 -16.79
N PRO A 235 11.42 3.69 -17.79
CA PRO A 235 11.34 4.08 -19.19
C PRO A 235 9.91 4.52 -19.58
N GLY A 236 9.80 5.66 -20.25
CA GLY A 236 8.51 6.20 -20.72
C GLY A 236 7.72 6.98 -19.68
N TRP A 237 8.13 6.98 -18.40
CA TRP A 237 7.58 7.91 -17.42
C TRP A 237 8.17 9.31 -17.63
N SER A 238 7.31 10.33 -17.50
CA SER A 238 7.73 11.72 -17.41
C SER A 238 6.88 12.43 -16.36
N PRO A 239 7.41 13.43 -15.64
CA PRO A 239 6.60 14.22 -14.72
C PRO A 239 5.44 14.84 -15.48
N SER A 240 4.24 14.77 -14.89
CA SER A 240 3.10 15.49 -15.41
C SER A 240 3.44 16.98 -15.47
N VAL A 241 3.64 17.51 -16.67
CA VAL A 241 3.75 18.96 -16.88
C VAL A 241 2.35 19.51 -16.65
N ARG A 242 2.09 20.09 -15.47
CA ARG A 242 0.86 20.86 -15.27
C ARG A 242 0.86 21.97 -16.32
N LYS A 243 -0.10 21.92 -17.24
CA LYS A 243 -0.45 23.05 -18.09
C LYS A 243 -1.31 24.03 -17.31
#